data_AF-A0A3D2WCD8-F1
#
_entry.id   AF-A0A3D2WCD8-F1
#
_cell.length_a   1.000
_cell.length_b   1.000
_cell.length_c   1.000
_cell.angle_alpha   90.00
_cell.angle_beta   90.00
_cell.angle_gamma   90.00
#
_symmetry.space_group_name_H-M   'P 1'
#
loop_
_entity.id
_entity.type
_entity.pdbx_description
1 polymer ?
#
loop_
_entity_poly.entity_id
_entity_poly.type
_entity_poly.pdbx_seq_one_letter_code
_entity_poly.pdbx_strand_id
1 'polypeptide(L)'
;VGGIVAVGLMAADQAANISVAFQAGRLEEAERLQEQIAPVNQSIVGGMGVPGIKAALDLLGFSGGFPRPPLTPVSELGIEEVKGILETADLLEYVRV
;
A
#
# COMPACT_ATOMS: atom_id res chain seq x y z
N VAL A 1 -13.56 10.31 -14.60
CA VAL A 1 -13.40 10.73 -13.19
C VAL A 1 -12.28 9.89 -12.58
N GLY A 2 -11.43 10.45 -11.72
CA GLY A 2 -10.28 9.76 -11.11
C GLY A 2 -10.37 9.69 -9.58
N GLY A 3 -9.25 9.43 -8.90
CA GLY A 3 -9.18 9.34 -7.45
C GLY A 3 -7.87 9.87 -6.86
N ILE A 4 -7.95 10.42 -5.64
CA ILE A 4 -6.80 10.73 -4.79
C ILE A 4 -6.73 9.63 -3.74
N VAL A 5 -5.78 8.70 -3.90
CA VAL A 5 -5.75 7.44 -3.14
C VAL A 5 -4.47 7.31 -2.35
N ALA A 6 -4.57 7.12 -1.03
CA ALA A 6 -3.41 6.97 -0.16
C ALA A 6 -2.62 5.67 -0.45
N VAL A 7 -3.30 4.59 -0.87
CA VAL A 7 -2.64 3.33 -1.26
C VAL A 7 -1.66 3.51 -2.42
N GLY A 8 -1.85 4.54 -3.25
CA GLY A 8 -0.93 4.88 -4.34
C GLY A 8 0.48 5.30 -3.88
N LEU A 9 0.68 5.60 -2.60
CA LEU A 9 2.01 5.82 -2.03
C LEU A 9 2.85 4.52 -2.00
N MET A 10 2.21 3.36 -1.96
CA MET A 10 2.85 2.04 -1.87
C MET A 10 2.62 1.21 -3.15
N ALA A 11 1.53 1.46 -3.87
CA ALA A 11 1.12 0.69 -5.04
C ALA A 11 0.73 1.61 -6.21
N ALA A 12 1.62 2.54 -6.58
CA ALA A 12 1.35 3.56 -7.59
C ALA A 12 0.94 2.97 -8.94
N ASP A 13 1.69 1.97 -9.43
CA ASP A 13 1.46 1.34 -10.72
C ASP A 13 0.12 0.61 -10.75
N GLN A 14 -0.16 -0.21 -9.72
CA GLN A 14 -1.42 -0.93 -9.62
C GLN A 14 -2.61 0.03 -9.54
N ALA A 15 -2.53 1.06 -8.69
CA ALA A 15 -3.58 2.05 -8.52
C ALA A 15 -3.89 2.81 -9.83
N ALA A 16 -2.86 3.23 -10.57
CA ALA A 16 -3.03 3.87 -11.87
C ALA A 16 -3.62 2.90 -12.91
N ASN A 17 -3.11 1.67 -12.96
CA ASN A 17 -3.51 0.68 -13.95
C ASN A 17 -4.94 0.14 -13.75
N ILE A 18 -5.50 0.15 -12.54
CA ILE A 18 -6.94 -0.11 -12.33
C ILE A 18 -7.78 0.85 -13.17
N SER A 19 -7.50 2.15 -13.09
CA SER A 19 -8.26 3.17 -13.84
C SER A 19 -8.08 3.02 -15.35
N VAL A 20 -6.84 2.76 -15.80
CA VAL A 20 -6.52 2.55 -17.22
C VAL A 20 -7.20 1.31 -17.78
N ALA A 21 -7.15 0.18 -17.07
CA ALA A 21 -7.77 -1.07 -17.47
C ALA A 21 -9.30 -0.93 -17.53
N PHE A 22 -9.90 -0.32 -16.50
CA PHE A 22 -11.34 -0.09 -16.45
C PHE A 22 -11.84 0.80 -17.59
N GLN A 23 -11.16 1.94 -17.85
CA GLN A 23 -11.51 2.85 -18.94
C GLN A 23 -11.40 2.20 -20.33
N ALA A 24 -10.52 1.21 -20.47
CA ALA A 24 -10.34 0.45 -21.70
C ALA A 24 -11.23 -0.81 -21.80
N GLY A 25 -12.15 -1.03 -20.85
CA GLY A 25 -13.05 -2.18 -20.84
C GLY A 25 -12.39 -3.52 -20.44
N ARG A 26 -11.14 -3.49 -19.95
CA ARG A 26 -10.42 -4.68 -19.47
C ARG A 26 -10.77 -4.96 -18.01
N LEU A 27 -11.99 -5.42 -17.77
CA LEU A 27 -12.54 -5.55 -16.42
C LEU A 27 -11.81 -6.58 -15.57
N GLU A 28 -11.44 -7.74 -16.14
CA GLU A 28 -10.70 -8.80 -15.42
C GLU A 28 -9.36 -8.29 -14.88
N GLU A 29 -8.63 -7.51 -15.67
CA GLU A 29 -7.35 -6.94 -15.24
C GLU A 29 -7.54 -5.86 -14.17
N ALA A 30 -8.58 -5.03 -14.31
CA ALA A 30 -8.91 -4.04 -13.29
C ALA A 30 -9.30 -4.69 -11.95
N GLU A 31 -10.08 -5.77 -12.00
CA GLU A 31 -10.49 -6.56 -10.83
C GLU A 31 -9.28 -7.21 -10.17
N ARG A 32 -8.41 -7.89 -10.93
CA ARG A 32 -7.20 -8.51 -10.40
C ARG A 32 -6.29 -7.50 -9.68
N LEU A 33 -6.05 -6.33 -10.28
CA LEU A 33 -5.26 -5.27 -9.65
C LEU A 33 -5.97 -4.69 -8.42
N GLN A 34 -7.30 -4.57 -8.46
CA GLN A 34 -8.09 -4.10 -7.32
C GLN A 34 -8.02 -5.08 -6.15
N GLU A 35 -8.14 -6.39 -6.40
CA GLU A 35 -7.98 -7.45 -5.40
C GLU A 35 -6.58 -7.46 -4.80
N GLN A 36 -5.55 -7.22 -5.61
CA GLN A 36 -4.16 -7.14 -5.13
C GLN A 36 -3.97 -6.03 -4.08
N ILE A 37 -4.50 -4.82 -4.32
CA ILE A 37 -4.22 -3.65 -3.46
C ILE A 37 -5.32 -3.32 -2.45
N ALA A 38 -6.51 -3.94 -2.55
CA ALA A 38 -7.60 -3.72 -1.61
C ALA A 38 -7.22 -4.07 -0.15
N PRO A 39 -6.57 -5.20 0.15
CA PRO A 39 -6.13 -5.53 1.51
C PRO A 39 -5.12 -4.53 2.05
N VAL A 40 -4.19 -4.06 1.22
CA VAL A 40 -3.20 -3.02 1.57
C VAL A 40 -3.91 -1.73 1.99
N ASN A 41 -4.89 -1.29 1.20
CA ASN A 41 -5.67 -0.11 1.53
C ASN A 41 -6.51 -0.31 2.81
N GLN A 42 -7.17 -1.45 2.98
CA GLN A 42 -8.02 -1.70 4.14
C GLN A 42 -7.21 -1.78 5.43
N SER A 43 -6.14 -2.58 5.45
CA SER A 43 -5.38 -2.86 6.66
C SER A 43 -4.41 -1.73 7.01
N ILE A 44 -3.65 -1.21 6.04
CA ILE A 44 -2.63 -0.19 6.32
C ILE A 44 -3.26 1.20 6.34
N VAL A 45 -3.94 1.61 5.27
CA VAL A 45 -4.53 2.97 5.19
C VAL A 45 -5.72 3.09 6.14
N GLY A 46 -6.67 2.17 6.06
CA GLY A 46 -7.89 2.19 6.87
C GLY A 46 -7.70 1.75 8.31
N GLY A 47 -6.89 0.72 8.54
CA GLY A 47 -6.67 0.13 9.86
C GLY A 47 -5.60 0.86 10.68
N MET A 48 -4.38 0.94 10.16
CA MET A 48 -3.24 1.53 10.89
C MET A 48 -3.07 3.03 10.68
N GLY A 49 -3.65 3.59 9.61
CA GLY A 49 -3.57 5.01 9.29
C GLY A 49 -2.16 5.49 8.94
N VAL A 50 -1.90 6.77 9.19
CA VAL A 50 -0.63 7.43 8.87
C VAL A 50 0.61 6.71 9.43
N PRO A 51 0.62 6.20 10.69
CA PRO A 51 1.72 5.39 11.20
C PRO A 51 2.02 4.15 10.37
N GLY A 52 0.99 3.41 9.94
CA GLY A 52 1.15 2.24 9.08
C GLY A 52 1.67 2.59 7.69
N ILE A 53 1.15 3.66 7.09
CA ILE A 53 1.63 4.15 5.79
C ILE A 53 3.12 4.50 5.85
N LYS A 54 3.55 5.21 6.90
CA LYS A 54 4.97 5.57 7.08
C LYS A 54 5.86 4.34 7.24
N ALA A 55 5.44 3.36 8.05
CA ALA A 55 6.18 2.11 8.20
C ALA A 55 6.26 1.32 6.88
N ALA A 56 5.17 1.29 6.10
CA ALA A 56 5.15 0.66 4.79
C ALA A 56 6.13 1.33 3.81
N LEU A 57 6.17 2.66 3.81
CA LEU A 57 7.12 3.42 3.00
C LEU A 57 8.58 3.13 3.39
N ASP A 58 8.89 3.05 4.69
CA ASP A 58 10.24 2.69 5.15
C ASP A 58 10.63 1.27 4.71
N LEU A 59 9.70 0.31 4.79
CA LEU A 59 9.91 -1.08 4.33
C LEU A 59 10.14 -1.18 2.81
N LEU A 60 9.48 -0.33 2.04
CA LEU A 60 9.62 -0.23 0.57
C LEU A 60 10.87 0.55 0.14
N GLY A 61 11.72 0.99 1.08
CA GLY A 61 12.95 1.74 0.79
C GLY A 61 12.73 3.24 0.53
N PHE A 62 11.53 3.76 0.78
CA PHE A 62 11.25 5.19 0.81
C PHE A 62 11.49 5.78 2.21
N SER A 63 11.26 7.08 2.36
CA SER A 63 11.38 7.78 3.65
C SER A 63 10.01 8.10 4.22
N GLY A 64 9.42 7.16 4.96
CA GLY A 64 8.22 7.38 5.76
C GLY A 64 8.54 8.05 7.09
N GLY A 65 9.47 7.48 7.85
CA GLY A 65 9.96 7.98 9.13
C GLY A 65 8.88 8.12 10.22
N PHE A 66 9.25 8.68 11.36
CA PHE A 66 8.33 8.76 12.50
C PHE A 66 7.13 9.70 12.24
N PRO A 67 5.91 9.32 12.67
CA PRO A 67 4.78 10.24 12.74
C PRO A 67 5.06 11.38 13.73
N ARG A 68 4.44 12.53 13.51
CA ARG A 68 4.48 13.63 14.48
C ARG A 68 3.42 13.41 15.57
N PRO A 69 3.71 13.72 16.85
CA PRO A 69 2.69 13.72 17.90
C PRO A 69 1.44 14.54 17.51
N PRO A 70 0.24 14.10 17.90
CA PRO A 70 -0.06 13.04 18.87
C PRO A 70 -0.01 11.61 18.33
N LEU A 71 0.25 11.41 17.03
CA LEU A 71 0.39 10.08 16.46
C LEU A 71 1.65 9.40 16.96
N THR A 72 1.53 8.13 17.34
CA THR A 72 2.65 7.28 17.73
C THR A 72 3.09 6.42 16.55
N PRO A 73 4.36 6.00 16.49
CA PRO A 73 4.81 4.96 15.55
C PRO A 73 4.03 3.66 15.77
N VAL A 74 3.94 2.82 14.73
CA VAL A 74 3.50 1.43 14.89
C VAL A 74 4.48 0.67 15.79
N SER A 75 3.97 -0.32 16.52
CA SER A 75 4.82 -1.22 17.32
C SER A 75 5.66 -2.13 16.40
N GLU A 76 6.68 -2.79 16.95
CA GLU A 76 7.46 -3.81 16.21
C GLU A 76 6.55 -4.89 15.60
N LEU A 77 5.57 -5.38 16.36
CA LEU A 77 4.58 -6.33 15.84
C LEU A 77 3.75 -5.73 14.70
N GLY A 78 3.39 -4.44 14.79
CA GLY A 78 2.69 -3.73 13.72
C GLY A 78 3.54 -3.58 12.47
N ILE A 79 4.87 -3.39 12.60
CA ILE A 79 5.79 -3.36 11.46
C ILE A 79 5.82 -4.73 10.75
N GLU A 80 5.90 -5.83 11.52
CA GLU A 80 5.84 -7.18 10.93
C GLU A 80 4.49 -7.46 10.26
N GLU A 81 3.38 -6.96 10.80
CA GLU A 81 2.07 -7.05 10.15
C GLU A 81 2.03 -6.26 8.83
N VAL A 82 2.54 -5.02 8.82
CA VAL A 82 2.68 -4.21 7.59
C VAL A 82 3.50 -4.97 6.55
N LYS A 83 4.65 -5.53 6.97
CA LYS A 83 5.52 -6.30 6.09
C LYS A 83 4.79 -7.48 5.46
N GLY A 84 4.10 -8.29 6.27
CA GLY A 84 3.34 -9.44 5.77
C GLY A 84 2.21 -9.04 4.81
N ILE A 85 1.55 -7.90 5.04
CA ILE A 85 0.53 -7.36 4.12
C ILE A 85 1.16 -6.98 2.76
N LEU A 86 2.31 -6.31 2.76
CA LEU A 86 3.01 -5.92 1.54
C LEU A 86 3.56 -7.14 0.78
N GLU A 87 4.09 -8.14 1.48
CA GLU A 87 4.53 -9.40 0.88
C GLU A 87 3.36 -10.16 0.24
N THR A 88 2.23 -10.29 0.94
CA THR A 88 1.03 -10.97 0.43
C THR A 88 0.45 -10.27 -0.81
N ALA A 89 0.60 -8.96 -0.90
CA ALA A 89 0.14 -8.16 -2.03
C ALA A 89 1.17 -8.08 -3.19
N ASP A 90 2.28 -8.82 -3.12
CA ASP A 90 3.40 -8.75 -4.07
C ASP A 90 3.91 -7.31 -4.29
N LEU A 91 3.95 -6.50 -3.22
CA LEU A 91 4.45 -5.13 -3.25
C LEU A 91 5.83 -4.98 -2.61
N LEU A 92 6.29 -5.97 -1.86
CA LEU A 92 7.62 -5.95 -1.24
C LEU A 92 8.59 -6.81 -2.04
N GLU A 93 9.39 -6.19 -2.90
CA GLU A 93 10.49 -6.88 -3.58
C GLU A 93 11.67 -7.08 -2.63
N TYR A 94 12.05 -8.34 -2.39
CA TYR A 94 13.35 -8.63 -1.80
C TYR A 94 14.43 -8.30 -2.83
N VAL A 95 15.16 -7.21 -2.60
CA VAL A 95 16.44 -6.98 -3.29
C VAL A 95 17.36 -8.14 -2.90
N ARG A 96 17.48 -9.14 -3.78
CA ARG A 96 18.58 -10.11 -3.70
C ARG A 96 19.86 -9.35 -4.03
N VAL A 97 20.58 -8.96 -2.99
CA VAL A 97 21.99 -8.57 -3.10
C VAL A 97 22.82 -9.81 -3.42
#